data_AF-A0A3E0VV26-F1
#
_entry.id   AF-A0A3E0VV26-F1
#
_cell.length_a   1.000
_cell.length_b   1.000
_cell.length_c   1.000
_cell.angle_alpha   90.00
_cell.angle_beta   90.00
_cell.angle_gamma   90.00
#
_symmetry.space_group_name_H-M   'P 1'
#
loop_
_entity.id
_entity.type
_entity.pdbx_description
1 polymer ?
#
loop_
_entity_poly.entity_id
_entity_poly.type
_entity_poly.pdbx_seq_one_letter_code
_entity_poly.pdbx_strand_id
1 'polypeptide(L)' 'TRINFFPGPDGVFFDVDLRELEVQRSVDGLSDLMRCLGTATGRNVVLRSEGGSQRVLRYEAGEDQFSLP' A
#
# COMPACT_ATOMS: atom_id res chain seq x y z
N THR A 1 3.13 6.64 -14.96
CA THR A 1 3.66 6.24 -13.65
C THR A 1 4.11 4.80 -13.72
N ARG A 2 5.31 4.48 -13.23
CA ARG A 2 5.87 3.13 -13.22
C ARG A 2 6.00 2.71 -11.76
N ILE A 3 5.31 1.62 -11.39
CA ILE A 3 5.42 1.05 -10.04
C ILE A 3 6.55 0.02 -10.08
N ASN A 4 7.54 0.18 -9.21
CA ASN A 4 8.64 -0.77 -9.10
C ASN A 4 8.37 -1.73 -7.94
N PHE A 5 8.54 -3.02 -8.20
CA PHE A 5 8.35 -4.09 -7.22
C PHE A 5 9.70 -4.73 -6.88
N PHE A 6 9.91 -4.98 -5.60
CA PHE A 6 11.14 -5.57 -5.07
C PHE A 6 10.81 -6.68 -4.08
N PRO A 7 11.53 -7.82 -4.10
CA PRO A 7 11.41 -8.81 -3.04
C PRO A 7 11.96 -8.24 -1.74
N GLY A 8 11.20 -8.41 -0.65
CA GLY A 8 11.57 -8.03 0.71
C GLY A 8 11.49 -9.22 1.68
N PRO A 9 11.99 -9.07 2.92
CA PRO A 9 12.05 -10.15 3.90
C PRO A 9 10.68 -10.75 4.25
N ASP A 10 9.62 -9.94 4.26
CA ASP A 10 8.26 -10.36 4.65
C ASP A 10 7.25 -10.31 3.48
N GLY A 11 7.70 -10.11 2.24
CA GLY A 11 6.81 -10.01 1.09
C GLY A 11 7.38 -9.25 -0.11
N VAL A 12 6.50 -8.64 -0.89
CA VAL A 12 6.88 -7.77 -2.01
C VAL A 12 6.71 -6.31 -1.58
N PHE A 13 7.75 -5.52 -1.77
CA PHE A 13 7.72 -4.08 -1.53
C PHE A 13 7.47 -3.36 -2.85
N PHE A 14 6.71 -2.27 -2.78
CA PHE A 14 6.47 -1.38 -3.90
C PHE A 14 6.95 0.01 -3.52
N ASP A 15 7.77 0.58 -4.40
CA ASP A 15 8.24 1.95 -4.25
C ASP A 15 7.17 2.90 -4.80
N VAL A 16 6.66 3.76 -3.93
CA VAL A 16 5.63 4.75 -4.23
C VAL A 16 6.19 6.11 -3.81
N ASP A 17 6.38 7.00 -4.79
CA ASP A 17 6.74 8.38 -4.49
C ASP A 17 5.52 9.08 -3.87
N LEU A 18 5.60 9.32 -2.56
CA LEU A 18 4.51 9.94 -1.81
C LEU A 18 4.20 11.38 -2.29
N ARG A 19 5.14 12.05 -2.99
CA ARG A 19 4.89 13.35 -3.62
C ARG A 19 3.89 13.26 -4.77
N GLU A 20 3.73 12.07 -5.37
CA GLU A 20 2.72 11.83 -6.41
C GLU A 20 1.32 11.57 -5.83
N LEU A 21 1.19 11.41 -4.50
CA LEU A 21 -0.08 11.19 -3.78
C LEU A 21 -0.75 12.49 -3.30
N GLU A 22 -0.40 13.65 -3.87
CA GLU A 22 -0.97 14.94 -3.47
C GLU A 22 -2.41 15.17 -3.93
N VAL A 23 -2.90 14.36 -4.88
CA VAL A 23 -4.26 14.46 -5.42
C VAL A 23 -5.09 13.24 -5.06
N GLN A 24 -6.37 13.47 -4.76
CA GLN A 24 -7.30 12.42 -4.35
C GLN A 24 -7.35 11.24 -5.33
N ARG A 25 -7.28 11.52 -6.64
CA ARG A 25 -7.23 10.48 -7.68
C ARG A 25 -6.05 9.51 -7.51
N SER A 26 -4.88 10.01 -7.09
CA SER A 26 -3.71 9.17 -6.86
C SER A 26 -3.88 8.31 -5.62
N VAL A 27 -4.49 8.86 -4.57
CA VAL A 27 -4.84 8.12 -3.35
C VAL A 27 -5.86 7.02 -3.66
N ASP A 28 -6.91 7.32 -4.41
CA ASP A 28 -7.93 6.35 -4.83
C ASP A 28 -7.29 5.19 -5.61
N GLY A 29 -6.38 5.49 -6.55
CA GLY A 29 -5.67 4.47 -7.32
C GLY A 29 -4.76 3.57 -6.47
N LEU A 30 -4.09 4.14 -5.46
CA LEU A 30 -3.29 3.37 -4.51
C LEU A 30 -4.18 2.49 -3.62
N SER A 31 -5.30 3.04 -3.13
CA SER A 31 -6.29 2.28 -2.37
C SER A 31 -6.86 1.11 -3.17
N ASP A 32 -7.21 1.32 -4.44
CA ASP A 32 -7.68 0.24 -5.31
C ASP A 32 -6.62 -0.84 -5.52
N LEU A 33 -5.35 -0.47 -5.68
CA LEU A 33 -4.25 -1.43 -5.75
C LEU A 33 -4.13 -2.24 -4.45
N MET A 34 -4.16 -1.57 -3.29
CA MET A 34 -4.08 -2.24 -2.00
C MET A 34 -5.27 -3.20 -1.79
N ARG A 35 -6.49 -2.78 -2.18
CA ARG A 35 -7.68 -3.63 -2.15
C ARG A 35 -7.51 -4.86 -3.03
N CYS A 36 -7.12 -4.67 -4.30
CA CYS A 36 -6.87 -5.76 -5.24
C CYS A 36 -5.85 -6.77 -4.70
N LEU A 37 -4.74 -6.29 -4.14
CA LEU A 37 -3.71 -7.15 -3.55
C LEU A 37 -4.24 -7.92 -2.33
N GLY A 38 -4.96 -7.23 -1.43
CA GLY A 38 -5.50 -7.88 -0.24
C GLY A 38 -6.56 -8.93 -0.57
N THR A 39 -7.45 -8.66 -1.51
CA THR A 39 -8.44 -9.63 -2.01
C THR A 39 -7.77 -10.81 -2.71
N ALA A 40 -6.79 -10.56 -3.58
CA ALA A 40 -6.12 -11.62 -4.33
C ALA A 40 -5.26 -12.54 -3.46
N THR A 41 -4.70 -12.02 -2.36
CA THR A 41 -3.80 -12.78 -1.48
C THR A 41 -4.44 -13.27 -0.19
N GLY A 42 -5.61 -12.73 0.18
CA GLY A 42 -6.23 -12.95 1.49
C GLY A 42 -5.41 -12.37 2.65
N ARG A 43 -4.55 -11.37 2.39
CA ARG A 43 -3.63 -10.79 3.38
C ARG A 43 -3.83 -9.29 3.52
N ASN A 44 -3.51 -8.77 4.69
CA ASN A 44 -3.48 -7.34 4.93
C ASN A 44 -2.31 -6.70 4.16
N VAL A 45 -2.54 -5.51 3.61
CA VAL A 45 -1.54 -4.76 2.85
C VAL A 45 -1.13 -3.54 3.66
N VAL A 46 0.19 -3.33 3.81
CA VAL A 46 0.73 -2.25 4.64
C VAL A 46 1.64 -1.39 3.80
N LEU A 47 1.34 -0.09 3.73
CA LEU A 47 2.23 0.93 3.21
C LEU A 47 3.11 1.44 4.35
N ARG A 48 4.42 1.49 4.13
CA ARG A 48 5.43 2.00 5.08
C ARG A 48 6.28 3.05 4.39
N SER A 49 6.81 3.99 5.18
CA SER A 49 7.84 4.91 4.67
C SER A 49 9.10 4.12 4.31
N GLU A 50 9.74 4.48 3.20
CA GLU A 50 11.08 3.98 2.87
C GLU A 50 12.04 4.26 4.03
N GLY A 51 12.83 3.25 4.42
CA GLY A 51 13.79 3.33 5.53
C GLY A 51 13.19 3.51 6.93
N GLY A 52 11.87 3.59 7.06
CA GLY A 52 11.17 3.84 8.32
C GLY A 52 10.40 2.63 8.85
N SER A 53 10.22 2.56 10.17
CA SER A 53 9.32 1.60 10.82
C SER A 53 7.86 2.08 10.86
N GLN A 54 7.61 3.33 10.47
CA GLN A 54 6.29 3.96 10.55
C GLN A 54 5.38 3.47 9.42
N ARG A 55 4.23 2.93 9.83
CA ARG A 55 3.14 2.56 8.92
C ARG A 55 2.44 3.85 8.51
N VAL A 56 2.20 4.02 7.21
CA VAL A 56 1.50 5.18 6.68
C VAL A 56 0.02 4.84 6.51
N LEU A 57 -0.26 3.64 6.01
CA LEU A 57 -1.62 3.17 5.73
C LEU A 57 -1.66 1.65 5.80
N ARG A 58 -2.77 1.10 6.32
CA ARG A 58 -3.04 -0.33 6.30
C ARG A 58 -4.40 -0.59 5.67
N TYR A 59 -4.45 -1.62 4.83
CA TYR A 59 -5.69 -2.22 4.33
C TYR A 59 -5.90 -3.57 5.01
N GLU A 60 -7.04 -3.73 5.69
CA GLU A 60 -7.48 -4.95 6.36
C GLU A 60 -8.39 -5.76 5.43
N ALA A 61 -7.86 -6.82 4.84
CA ALA A 61 -8.59 -7.56 3.79
C ALA A 61 -9.84 -8.28 4.34
N GLY A 62 -9.83 -8.67 5.61
CA GLY A 62 -10.98 -9.33 6.25
C GLY A 62 -12.15 -8.40 6.54
N GLU A 63 -11.91 -7.09 6.62
CA GLU A 63 -12.91 -6.09 7.00
C GLU A 63 -13.21 -5.09 5.87
N ASP A 64 -12.49 -5.17 4.74
CA ASP A 64 -12.49 -4.21 3.63
C ASP A 64 -12.39 -2.75 4.10
N GLN A 65 -11.42 -2.51 4.99
CA GLN A 65 -11.24 -1.20 5.62
C GLN A 65 -9.80 -0.71 5.55
N PHE A 66 -9.66 0.61 5.47
CA PHE A 66 -8.39 1.30 5.59
C PHE A 66 -8.25 1.92 6.97
N SER A 67 -7.05 1.81 7.55
CA SER A 67 -6.68 2.45 8.80
C SER A 67 -5.38 3.22 8.67
N LEU A 68 -5.37 4.42 9.23
CA LEU A 68 -4.16 5.19 9.52
C LEU A 68 -3.58 4.71 10.86
N PRO A 69 -2.27 4.84 11.09
CA PRO A 69 -1.65 4.59 12.40
C PRO A 69 -2.27 5.44 13.52
#